data_AF-A0A3D1RIA0-F1
#
_entry.id   AF-A0A3D1RIA0-F1
#
_cell.length_a   1.000
_cell.length_b   1.000
_cell.length_c   1.000
_cell.angle_alpha   90.00
_cell.angle_beta   90.00
_cell.angle_gamma   90.00
#
_symmetry.space_group_name_H-M   'P 1'
#
loop_
_entity.id
_entity.type
_entity.pdbx_description
1 polymer ?
#
loop_
_entity_poly.entity_id
_entity_poly.type
_entity_poly.pdbx_seq_one_letter_code
_entity_poly.pdbx_strand_id
1 'polypeptide(L)'
;MKYKGADLNLNTNSTNKLIEILELKQIKFDKGEKSLFRKYSYYQVINAYKNLFVKDIEYIDTIRSNILQNKNIEFYKNVFKIKPEIKTEELYEKICDKICEKYGLKSNSLQEKEENIRQIQYHLHKYNSTTKYGDFVRMYKFEHELRLMLLKYTLIIEESMKNIFIAYLNDHNAKADYLVNMHNYNTSSIKNKAFDTMKLIIGKYDNTKSKPIKRKREQNITVPYWIIINELAMNQTYYAIANLQEDDSRNIFLNCTNFFTKLNLTNEKKGKSEAIRKKEEAQINTFKTILCYLGEFRNMLAHNQPIYCYNIESFDINKRYPLEYELPKTNKNKKYSDGNFIPKYKQQISLNAKLMRNLSDYFGEDSFNKNNYTNLNLSKIIYIIYKILINIDKNTDFYNELKNIFVKYNIILNEKKFEIENVEECINLLEEIKKIEEFDLEYKDIISKIEAKKAYKNFLHGKDNQLKDIKKTILQRSKKVKIVTKESKYKPFLESKRYTMFTGIDEKFFKNIL
;
A
#
# COMPACT_ATOMS: atom_id res chain seq x y z
N MET A 1 -15.19 -45.92 -19.72
CA MET A 1 -16.18 -44.83 -19.67
C MET A 1 -15.55 -43.55 -20.22
N LYS A 2 -15.91 -43.15 -21.45
CA LYS A 2 -15.52 -41.85 -22.02
C LYS A 2 -16.36 -40.78 -21.30
N TYR A 3 -15.72 -39.87 -20.59
CA TYR A 3 -16.37 -38.62 -20.18
C TYR A 3 -16.83 -37.90 -21.44
N LYS A 4 -18.13 -37.92 -21.73
CA LYS A 4 -18.75 -36.93 -22.61
C LYS A 4 -18.65 -35.60 -21.88
N GLY A 5 -17.61 -34.82 -22.17
CA GLY A 5 -17.58 -33.42 -21.81
C GLY A 5 -18.78 -32.74 -22.45
N ALA A 6 -19.81 -32.47 -21.65
CA ALA A 6 -20.84 -31.53 -22.07
C ALA A 6 -20.15 -30.18 -22.17
N ASP A 7 -20.14 -29.58 -23.36
CA ASP A 7 -19.69 -28.20 -23.56
C ASP A 7 -20.45 -27.30 -22.57
N LEU A 8 -19.77 -26.87 -21.52
CA LEU A 8 -20.21 -25.78 -20.67
C LEU A 8 -20.09 -24.52 -21.51
N ASN A 9 -21.15 -24.18 -22.25
CA ASN A 9 -21.28 -22.91 -22.97
C ASN A 9 -21.35 -21.76 -21.97
N LEU A 10 -20.21 -21.38 -21.40
CA LEU A 10 -20.07 -20.18 -20.60
C LEU A 10 -20.21 -18.97 -21.50
N ASN A 11 -21.00 -17.99 -21.04
CA ASN A 11 -21.23 -16.76 -21.80
C ASN A 11 -19.90 -16.05 -22.13
N THR A 12 -19.64 -15.82 -23.41
CA THR A 12 -18.46 -15.09 -23.88
C THR A 12 -18.64 -13.59 -23.69
N ASN A 13 -17.60 -12.94 -23.16
CA ASN A 13 -17.58 -11.49 -23.00
C ASN A 13 -16.93 -10.81 -24.20
N SER A 14 -17.45 -9.64 -24.58
CA SER A 14 -16.80 -8.71 -25.49
C SER A 14 -16.69 -7.36 -24.81
N THR A 15 -15.78 -6.50 -25.28
CA THR A 15 -15.60 -5.16 -24.70
C THR A 15 -16.91 -4.35 -24.70
N ASN A 16 -17.69 -4.43 -25.78
CA ASN A 16 -18.99 -3.76 -25.85
C ASN A 16 -20.01 -4.35 -24.87
N LYS A 17 -20.06 -5.68 -24.73
CA LYS A 17 -20.91 -6.34 -23.73
C LYS A 17 -20.56 -5.90 -22.30
N LEU A 18 -19.26 -5.77 -22.00
CA LEU A 18 -18.81 -5.33 -20.67
C LEU A 18 -19.12 -3.85 -20.40
N ILE A 19 -18.99 -2.98 -21.41
CA ILE A 19 -19.42 -1.57 -21.30
C ILE A 19 -20.92 -1.50 -21.00
N GLU A 20 -21.73 -2.23 -21.75
CA GLU A 20 -23.18 -2.28 -21.54
C GLU A 20 -23.52 -2.80 -20.13
N ILE A 21 -22.86 -3.87 -19.67
CA ILE A 21 -23.04 -4.39 -18.30
C ILE A 21 -22.73 -3.32 -17.24
N LEU A 22 -21.69 -2.51 -17.44
CA LEU A 22 -21.34 -1.44 -16.51
C LEU A 22 -22.37 -0.31 -16.53
N GLU A 23 -22.84 0.08 -17.71
CA GLU A 23 -23.90 1.08 -17.88
C GLU A 23 -25.21 0.62 -17.22
N LEU A 24 -25.59 -0.65 -17.39
CA LEU A 24 -26.75 -1.25 -16.72
C LEU A 24 -26.59 -1.29 -15.19
N LYS A 25 -25.35 -1.38 -14.70
CA LYS A 25 -25.00 -1.25 -13.27
C LYS A 25 -24.84 0.21 -12.82
N GLN A 26 -25.29 1.17 -13.63
CA GLN A 26 -25.28 2.61 -13.37
C GLN A 26 -23.89 3.26 -13.30
N ILE A 27 -22.85 2.58 -13.81
CA ILE A 27 -21.51 3.18 -13.95
C ILE A 27 -21.49 3.99 -15.25
N LYS A 28 -21.21 5.28 -15.14
CA LYS A 28 -21.23 6.21 -16.28
C LYS A 28 -19.87 6.25 -17.00
N PHE A 29 -19.93 6.55 -18.29
CA PHE A 29 -18.77 6.81 -19.13
C PHE A 29 -18.78 8.25 -19.63
N ASP A 30 -17.80 9.05 -19.23
CA ASP A 30 -17.58 10.38 -19.79
C ASP A 30 -16.96 10.30 -21.21
N LYS A 31 -16.91 11.44 -21.91
CA LYS A 31 -16.34 11.53 -23.26
C LYS A 31 -14.89 10.99 -23.28
N GLY A 32 -14.64 10.00 -24.13
CA GLY A 32 -13.33 9.35 -24.29
C GLY A 32 -13.09 8.14 -23.38
N GLU A 33 -13.91 7.92 -22.34
CA GLU A 33 -13.70 6.83 -21.39
C GLU A 33 -13.94 5.44 -21.99
N LYS A 34 -14.87 5.31 -22.95
CA LYS A 34 -15.06 4.05 -23.70
C LYS A 34 -13.80 3.64 -24.48
N SER A 35 -13.01 4.62 -24.95
CA SER A 35 -11.71 4.34 -25.58
C SER A 35 -10.67 3.90 -24.56
N LEU A 36 -10.67 4.50 -23.36
CA LEU A 36 -9.81 4.05 -22.26
C LEU A 36 -10.16 2.62 -21.83
N PHE A 37 -11.46 2.28 -21.79
CA PHE A 37 -11.93 0.93 -21.47
C PHE A 37 -11.39 -0.12 -22.43
N ARG A 38 -11.25 0.20 -23.72
CA ARG A 38 -10.63 -0.68 -24.71
C ARG A 38 -9.13 -0.90 -24.49
N LYS A 39 -8.46 0.03 -23.79
CA LYS A 39 -7.02 -0.04 -23.49
C LYS A 39 -6.71 -0.81 -22.20
N TYR A 40 -7.57 -0.73 -21.19
CA TYR A 40 -7.33 -1.34 -19.89
C TYR A 40 -8.17 -2.60 -19.64
N SER A 41 -7.61 -3.59 -18.96
CA SER A 41 -8.32 -4.82 -18.60
C SER A 41 -9.46 -4.54 -17.61
N TYR A 42 -10.67 -5.01 -17.93
CA TYR A 42 -11.82 -4.97 -17.02
C TYR A 42 -11.50 -5.59 -15.66
N TYR A 43 -10.75 -6.69 -15.64
CA TYR A 43 -10.39 -7.37 -14.39
C TYR A 43 -9.47 -6.49 -13.53
N GLN A 44 -8.43 -5.91 -14.15
CA GLN A 44 -7.43 -5.11 -13.43
C GLN A 44 -7.94 -3.72 -13.00
N VAL A 45 -9.03 -3.23 -13.59
CA VAL A 45 -9.57 -1.90 -13.29
C VAL A 45 -10.89 -1.96 -12.53
N ILE A 46 -11.87 -2.72 -13.01
CA ILE A 46 -13.17 -2.80 -12.33
C ILE A 46 -13.12 -3.80 -11.19
N ASN A 47 -12.78 -5.06 -11.46
CA ASN A 47 -12.84 -6.09 -10.41
C ASN A 47 -11.86 -5.81 -9.26
N ALA A 48 -10.70 -5.25 -9.59
CA ALA A 48 -9.69 -4.82 -8.64
C ALA A 48 -10.19 -3.77 -7.64
N TYR A 49 -10.99 -2.78 -8.11
CA TYR A 49 -11.33 -1.59 -7.31
C TYR A 49 -12.81 -1.45 -6.96
N LYS A 50 -13.67 -2.34 -7.45
CA LYS A 50 -15.14 -2.27 -7.23
C LYS A 50 -15.54 -2.02 -5.79
N ASN A 51 -14.87 -2.65 -4.82
CA ASN A 51 -15.25 -2.54 -3.41
C ASN A 51 -15.09 -1.11 -2.85
N LEU A 52 -14.29 -0.26 -3.49
CA LEU A 52 -14.19 1.17 -3.14
C LEU A 52 -15.43 1.98 -3.55
N PHE A 53 -16.17 1.51 -4.55
CA PHE A 53 -17.29 2.24 -5.16
C PHE A 53 -18.65 1.60 -4.91
N VAL A 54 -18.67 0.39 -4.33
CA VAL A 54 -19.90 -0.29 -3.95
C VAL A 54 -20.59 0.47 -2.83
N LYS A 55 -21.85 0.86 -3.08
CA LYS A 55 -22.73 1.51 -2.11
C LYS A 55 -23.51 0.48 -1.29
N ASP A 56 -23.87 -0.64 -1.91
CA ASP A 56 -24.72 -1.67 -1.32
C ASP A 56 -24.50 -3.02 -2.02
N ILE A 57 -24.75 -4.11 -1.29
CA ILE A 57 -24.60 -5.49 -1.75
C ILE A 57 -25.94 -6.21 -1.53
N GLU A 58 -26.54 -6.73 -2.59
CA GLU A 58 -27.76 -7.52 -2.47
C GLU A 58 -27.49 -9.01 -2.73
N TYR A 59 -27.89 -9.85 -1.78
CA TYR A 59 -27.86 -11.30 -1.92
C TYR A 59 -29.17 -11.80 -2.55
N ILE A 60 -29.21 -13.07 -2.96
CA ILE A 60 -30.40 -13.64 -3.61
C ILE A 60 -31.67 -13.49 -2.75
N ASP A 61 -31.54 -13.68 -1.44
CA ASP A 61 -32.66 -13.54 -0.49
C ASP A 61 -33.12 -12.08 -0.36
N THR A 62 -32.18 -11.12 -0.42
CA THR A 62 -32.49 -9.68 -0.44
C THR A 62 -33.20 -9.28 -1.73
N ILE A 63 -32.75 -9.80 -2.88
CA ILE A 63 -33.39 -9.57 -4.18
C ILE A 63 -34.83 -10.12 -4.14
N ARG A 64 -35.03 -11.33 -3.64
CA ARG A 64 -36.36 -11.94 -3.48
C ARG A 64 -37.28 -11.07 -2.63
N SER A 65 -36.79 -10.65 -1.46
CA SER A 65 -37.55 -9.80 -0.53
C SER A 65 -37.92 -8.46 -1.15
N ASN A 66 -36.99 -7.81 -1.86
CA ASN A 66 -37.25 -6.53 -2.53
C ASN A 66 -38.31 -6.66 -3.63
N ILE A 67 -38.29 -7.75 -4.41
CA ILE A 67 -39.30 -8.02 -5.45
C ILE A 67 -40.68 -8.22 -4.83
N LEU A 68 -40.78 -9.02 -3.75
CA LEU A 68 -42.04 -9.22 -3.02
C LEU A 68 -42.60 -7.91 -2.44
N GLN A 69 -41.74 -6.97 -2.07
CA GLN A 69 -42.11 -5.64 -1.58
C GLN A 69 -42.28 -4.58 -2.70
N ASN A 70 -42.21 -4.99 -3.97
CA ASN A 70 -42.30 -4.11 -5.13
C ASN A 70 -41.24 -2.98 -5.15
N LYS A 71 -40.04 -3.24 -4.63
CA LYS A 71 -38.90 -2.31 -4.55
C LYS A 71 -37.89 -2.60 -5.66
N ASN A 72 -37.31 -1.55 -6.24
CA ASN A 72 -36.21 -1.63 -7.23
C ASN A 72 -36.52 -2.49 -8.48
N ILE A 73 -37.79 -2.71 -8.82
CA ILE A 73 -38.21 -3.59 -9.93
C ILE A 73 -37.55 -3.20 -11.26
N GLU A 74 -37.62 -1.93 -11.62
CA GLU A 74 -37.05 -1.43 -12.87
C GLU A 74 -35.52 -1.58 -12.91
N PHE A 75 -34.86 -1.38 -11.76
CA PHE A 75 -33.43 -1.62 -11.64
C PHE A 75 -33.08 -3.09 -11.90
N TYR A 76 -33.82 -4.03 -11.32
CA TYR A 76 -33.59 -5.47 -11.56
C TYR A 76 -33.84 -5.86 -13.01
N LYS A 77 -34.94 -5.38 -13.61
CA LYS A 77 -35.24 -5.63 -15.03
C LYS A 77 -34.09 -5.18 -15.92
N ASN A 78 -33.56 -3.98 -15.68
CA ASN A 78 -32.44 -3.45 -16.45
C ASN A 78 -31.13 -4.24 -16.23
N VAL A 79 -30.71 -4.46 -14.97
CA VAL A 79 -29.43 -5.12 -14.65
C VAL A 79 -29.36 -6.55 -15.19
N PHE A 80 -30.47 -7.29 -15.13
CA PHE A 80 -30.54 -8.68 -15.60
C PHE A 80 -31.01 -8.80 -17.06
N LYS A 81 -31.22 -7.67 -17.75
CA LYS A 81 -31.72 -7.60 -19.14
C LYS A 81 -33.03 -8.39 -19.34
N ILE A 82 -33.96 -8.24 -18.40
CA ILE A 82 -35.28 -8.85 -18.44
C ILE A 82 -36.24 -7.89 -19.13
N LYS A 83 -37.06 -8.40 -20.05
CA LYS A 83 -37.99 -7.58 -20.83
C LYS A 83 -38.97 -6.82 -19.92
N PRO A 84 -39.32 -5.56 -20.23
CA PRO A 84 -40.25 -4.77 -19.43
C PRO A 84 -41.63 -5.44 -19.26
N GLU A 85 -42.09 -6.19 -20.26
CA GLU A 85 -43.38 -6.88 -20.27
C GLU A 85 -43.51 -8.00 -19.21
N ILE A 86 -42.39 -8.52 -18.68
CA ILE A 86 -42.42 -9.59 -17.69
C ILE A 86 -43.05 -9.08 -16.39
N LYS A 87 -44.06 -9.82 -15.90
CA LYS A 87 -44.77 -9.48 -14.67
C LYS A 87 -43.88 -9.68 -13.43
N THR A 88 -44.19 -8.97 -12.35
CA THR A 88 -43.38 -8.99 -11.13
C THR A 88 -43.33 -10.38 -10.50
N GLU A 89 -44.39 -11.18 -10.64
CA GLU A 89 -44.50 -12.55 -10.11
C GLU A 89 -43.48 -13.50 -10.76
N GLU A 90 -43.14 -13.29 -12.03
CA GLU A 90 -42.18 -14.11 -12.78
C GLU A 90 -40.75 -13.56 -12.73
N LEU A 91 -40.58 -12.31 -12.28
CA LEU A 91 -39.31 -11.60 -12.33
C LEU A 91 -38.20 -12.32 -11.57
N TYR A 92 -38.50 -12.82 -10.36
CA TYR A 92 -37.51 -13.46 -9.50
C TYR A 92 -36.96 -14.76 -10.13
N GLU A 93 -37.84 -15.59 -10.68
CA GLU A 93 -37.41 -16.82 -11.37
C GLU A 93 -36.54 -16.50 -12.59
N LYS A 94 -36.90 -15.48 -13.38
CA LYS A 94 -36.09 -15.02 -14.52
C LYS A 94 -34.72 -14.48 -14.11
N ILE A 95 -34.61 -13.84 -12.93
CA ILE A 95 -33.32 -13.44 -12.37
C ILE A 95 -32.49 -14.68 -12.01
N CYS A 96 -33.08 -15.66 -11.35
CA CYS A 96 -32.41 -16.94 -11.05
C CYS A 96 -31.92 -17.62 -12.32
N ASP A 97 -32.73 -17.68 -13.38
CA ASP A 97 -32.34 -18.19 -14.70
C ASP A 97 -31.10 -17.48 -15.23
N LYS A 98 -31.11 -16.13 -15.21
CA LYS A 98 -29.99 -15.32 -15.72
C LYS A 98 -28.70 -15.51 -14.90
N ILE A 99 -28.81 -15.72 -13.60
CA ILE A 99 -27.64 -16.01 -12.76
C ILE A 99 -27.11 -17.42 -13.10
N CYS A 100 -27.98 -18.43 -13.14
CA CYS A 100 -27.57 -19.79 -13.48
C CYS A 100 -26.93 -19.88 -14.88
N GLU A 101 -27.53 -19.24 -15.89
CA GLU A 101 -27.01 -19.14 -17.25
C GLU A 101 -25.60 -18.52 -17.27
N LYS A 102 -25.38 -17.45 -16.51
CA LYS A 102 -24.09 -16.74 -16.45
C LYS A 102 -22.97 -17.60 -15.86
N TYR A 103 -23.27 -18.39 -14.83
CA TYR A 103 -22.27 -19.19 -14.11
C TYR A 103 -22.24 -20.66 -14.55
N GLY A 104 -23.04 -21.06 -15.55
CA GLY A 104 -23.10 -22.44 -16.03
C GLY A 104 -23.70 -23.43 -15.03
N LEU A 105 -24.58 -22.95 -14.15
CA LEU A 105 -25.25 -23.77 -13.13
C LEU A 105 -26.44 -24.51 -13.77
N LYS A 106 -26.49 -25.84 -13.61
CA LYS A 106 -27.61 -26.67 -14.08
C LYS A 106 -28.61 -26.85 -12.94
N SER A 107 -29.87 -26.54 -13.21
CA SER A 107 -30.97 -26.69 -12.24
C SER A 107 -32.28 -26.90 -12.98
N ASN A 108 -33.11 -27.80 -12.47
CA ASN A 108 -34.43 -28.13 -13.05
C ASN A 108 -35.59 -27.50 -12.27
N SER A 109 -35.35 -27.02 -11.04
CA SER A 109 -36.35 -26.36 -10.20
C SER A 109 -35.85 -25.01 -9.68
N LEU A 110 -36.77 -24.13 -9.25
CA LEU A 110 -36.40 -22.86 -8.63
C LEU A 110 -35.61 -23.05 -7.33
N GLN A 111 -35.96 -24.06 -6.53
CA GLN A 111 -35.27 -24.35 -5.27
C GLN A 111 -33.81 -24.77 -5.50
N GLU A 112 -33.54 -25.62 -6.49
CA GLU A 112 -32.17 -25.97 -6.89
C GLU A 112 -31.39 -24.75 -7.39
N LYS A 113 -32.03 -23.84 -8.13
CA LYS A 113 -31.40 -22.59 -8.57
C LYS A 113 -30.98 -21.76 -7.36
N GLU A 114 -31.85 -21.59 -6.36
CA GLU A 114 -31.55 -20.83 -5.14
C GLU A 114 -30.37 -21.43 -4.37
N GLU A 115 -30.38 -22.74 -4.15
CA GLU A 115 -29.31 -23.45 -3.42
C GLU A 115 -27.96 -23.31 -4.14
N ASN A 116 -27.94 -23.51 -5.46
CA ASN A 116 -26.73 -23.33 -6.27
C ASN A 116 -26.23 -21.87 -6.22
N ILE A 117 -27.13 -20.89 -6.29
CA ILE A 117 -26.78 -19.46 -6.21
C ILE A 117 -26.21 -19.09 -4.83
N ARG A 118 -26.76 -19.66 -3.74
CA ARG A 118 -26.22 -19.49 -2.39
C ARG A 118 -24.85 -20.15 -2.24
N GLN A 119 -24.66 -21.33 -2.81
CA GLN A 119 -23.39 -22.07 -2.75
C GLN A 119 -22.25 -21.31 -3.42
N ILE A 120 -22.50 -20.64 -4.56
CA ILE A 120 -21.50 -19.78 -5.21
C ILE A 120 -21.38 -18.39 -4.56
N GLN A 121 -22.12 -18.13 -3.47
CA GLN A 121 -22.13 -16.87 -2.75
C GLN A 121 -22.38 -15.66 -3.66
N TYR A 122 -23.35 -15.80 -4.56
CA TYR A 122 -23.68 -14.72 -5.50
C TYR A 122 -24.10 -13.45 -4.76
N HIS A 123 -23.58 -12.34 -5.23
CA HIS A 123 -23.91 -11.01 -4.72
C HIS A 123 -23.99 -10.00 -5.87
N LEU A 124 -25.00 -9.13 -5.80
CA LEU A 124 -25.21 -8.02 -6.71
C LEU A 124 -24.65 -6.73 -6.12
N HIS A 125 -23.60 -6.21 -6.73
CA HIS A 125 -23.03 -4.90 -6.39
C HIS A 125 -23.88 -3.75 -6.95
N LYS A 126 -24.25 -2.81 -6.08
CA LYS A 126 -24.89 -1.55 -6.46
C LYS A 126 -23.91 -0.39 -6.30
N TYR A 127 -23.86 0.47 -7.30
CA TYR A 127 -22.97 1.63 -7.34
C TYR A 127 -23.75 2.92 -7.17
N ASN A 128 -23.07 4.02 -6.83
CA ASN A 128 -23.69 5.34 -6.81
C ASN A 128 -23.92 5.84 -8.25
N SER A 129 -24.99 6.61 -8.47
CA SER A 129 -25.35 7.18 -9.79
C SER A 129 -24.34 8.22 -10.30
N THR A 130 -23.42 8.64 -9.42
CA THR A 130 -22.30 9.54 -9.71
C THR A 130 -21.00 8.81 -10.04
N THR A 131 -20.94 7.48 -9.90
CA THR A 131 -19.73 6.68 -10.14
C THR A 131 -19.39 6.67 -11.62
N LYS A 132 -18.14 7.01 -11.96
CA LYS A 132 -17.66 7.03 -13.35
C LYS A 132 -16.56 6.02 -13.60
N TYR A 133 -16.46 5.53 -14.83
CA TYR A 133 -15.36 4.64 -15.23
C TYR A 133 -13.98 5.28 -14.99
N GLY A 134 -13.85 6.59 -15.24
CA GLY A 134 -12.62 7.34 -14.99
C GLY A 134 -12.12 7.27 -13.55
N ASP A 135 -13.00 7.11 -12.56
CA ASP A 135 -12.60 6.98 -11.16
C ASP A 135 -11.89 5.64 -10.89
N PHE A 136 -12.33 4.56 -11.53
CA PHE A 136 -11.63 3.27 -11.48
C PHE A 136 -10.26 3.37 -12.16
N VAL A 137 -10.17 4.02 -13.33
CA VAL A 137 -8.90 4.21 -14.04
C VAL A 137 -7.94 5.07 -13.21
N ARG A 138 -8.46 6.08 -12.51
CA ARG A 138 -7.69 6.90 -11.57
C ARG A 138 -7.12 6.05 -10.44
N MET A 139 -7.94 5.23 -9.78
CA MET A 139 -7.47 4.34 -8.69
C MET A 139 -6.43 3.34 -9.17
N TYR A 140 -6.65 2.74 -10.35
CA TYR A 140 -5.67 1.86 -10.98
C TYR A 140 -4.32 2.53 -11.19
N LYS A 141 -4.30 3.75 -11.74
CA LYS A 141 -3.06 4.52 -11.97
C LYS A 141 -2.40 4.95 -10.66
N PHE A 142 -3.20 5.44 -9.72
CA PHE A 142 -2.73 5.86 -8.41
C PHE A 142 -2.04 4.70 -7.67
N GLU A 143 -2.70 3.55 -7.57
CA GLU A 143 -2.12 2.39 -6.90
C GLU A 143 -0.94 1.79 -7.64
N HIS A 144 -0.90 1.89 -8.98
CA HIS A 144 0.28 1.49 -9.73
C HIS A 144 1.50 2.31 -9.33
N GLU A 145 1.39 3.64 -9.29
CA GLU A 145 2.49 4.50 -8.85
C GLU A 145 2.84 4.28 -7.36
N LEU A 146 1.83 4.19 -6.49
CA LEU A 146 2.04 3.91 -5.06
C LEU A 146 2.78 2.58 -4.85
N ARG A 147 2.39 1.54 -5.59
CA ARG A 147 3.02 0.22 -5.50
C ARG A 147 4.45 0.21 -6.00
N LEU A 148 4.76 0.91 -7.10
CA LEU A 148 6.13 1.01 -7.58
C LEU A 148 7.02 1.71 -6.55
N MET A 149 6.52 2.79 -5.95
CA MET A 149 7.22 3.47 -4.86
C MET A 149 7.44 2.53 -3.67
N LEU A 150 6.39 1.87 -3.17
CA LEU A 150 6.51 0.96 -2.03
C LEU A 150 7.42 -0.24 -2.35
N LEU A 151 7.43 -0.71 -3.59
CA LEU A 151 8.33 -1.78 -4.04
C LEU A 151 9.80 -1.33 -4.00
N LYS A 152 10.10 -0.15 -4.54
CA LYS A 152 11.44 0.47 -4.47
C LYS A 152 11.98 0.45 -3.02
N TYR A 153 11.18 0.88 -2.07
CA TYR A 153 11.62 1.00 -0.68
C TYR A 153 11.62 -0.34 0.10
N THR A 154 10.71 -1.26 -0.21
CA THR A 154 10.77 -2.62 0.37
C THR A 154 11.97 -3.42 -0.13
N LEU A 155 12.47 -3.14 -1.34
CA LEU A 155 13.71 -3.73 -1.84
C LEU A 155 14.94 -3.32 -1.03
N ILE A 156 14.99 -2.09 -0.49
CA ILE A 156 16.07 -1.64 0.41
C ILE A 156 16.08 -2.47 1.70
N ILE A 157 14.89 -2.75 2.25
CA ILE A 157 14.73 -3.61 3.44
C ILE A 157 15.13 -5.06 3.10
N GLU A 158 14.71 -5.58 1.94
CA GLU A 158 15.10 -6.91 1.44
C GLU A 158 16.62 -7.05 1.34
N GLU A 159 17.29 -6.08 0.72
CA GLU A 159 18.74 -6.06 0.56
C GLU A 159 19.47 -5.99 1.91
N SER A 160 18.98 -5.14 2.82
CA SER A 160 19.53 -5.05 4.17
C SER A 160 19.42 -6.39 4.92
N MET A 161 18.28 -7.09 4.81
CA MET A 161 18.09 -8.40 5.43
C MET A 161 19.02 -9.46 4.84
N LYS A 162 19.25 -9.44 3.52
CA LYS A 162 20.22 -10.32 2.85
C LYS A 162 21.65 -10.05 3.31
N ASN A 163 22.05 -8.79 3.42
CA ASN A 163 23.38 -8.40 3.87
C ASN A 163 23.63 -8.84 5.31
N ILE A 164 22.65 -8.69 6.21
CA ILE A 164 22.76 -9.18 7.59
C ILE A 164 22.91 -10.70 7.62
N PHE A 165 22.16 -11.43 6.79
CA PHE A 165 22.27 -12.88 6.70
C PHE A 165 23.65 -13.32 6.20
N ILE A 166 24.16 -12.68 5.14
CA ILE A 166 25.49 -12.95 4.59
C ILE A 166 26.59 -12.63 5.62
N ALA A 167 26.52 -11.47 6.28
CA ALA A 167 27.48 -11.05 7.29
C ALA A 167 27.54 -12.04 8.45
N TYR A 168 26.38 -12.46 8.97
CA TYR A 168 26.31 -13.49 10.01
C TYR A 168 27.04 -14.77 9.60
N LEU A 169 26.80 -15.28 8.40
CA LEU A 169 27.46 -16.50 7.91
C LEU A 169 28.96 -16.32 7.71
N ASN A 170 29.40 -15.14 7.23
CA ASN A 170 30.83 -14.82 7.11
C ASN A 170 31.52 -14.84 8.48
N ASP A 171 30.93 -14.17 9.47
CA ASP A 171 31.51 -14.04 10.82
C ASP A 171 31.60 -15.39 11.55
N HIS A 172 30.76 -16.34 11.17
CA HIS A 172 30.77 -17.72 11.70
C HIS A 172 31.58 -18.70 10.84
N ASN A 173 32.33 -18.21 9.86
CA ASN A 173 33.13 -19.02 8.93
C ASN A 173 32.32 -20.16 8.27
N ALA A 174 31.07 -19.86 7.88
CA ALA A 174 30.21 -20.83 7.23
C ALA A 174 30.82 -21.33 5.91
N LYS A 175 30.64 -22.62 5.62
CA LYS A 175 31.08 -23.21 4.34
C LYS A 175 30.29 -22.64 3.17
N ALA A 176 30.90 -22.60 1.98
CA ALA A 176 30.26 -22.07 0.77
C ALA A 176 28.91 -22.75 0.45
N ASP A 177 28.78 -24.05 0.74
CA ASP A 177 27.61 -24.90 0.53
C ASP A 177 26.59 -24.86 1.69
N TYR A 178 26.74 -23.94 2.65
CA TYR A 178 25.93 -23.89 3.88
C TYR A 178 24.42 -24.02 3.63
N LEU A 179 23.88 -23.34 2.61
CA LEU A 179 22.42 -23.35 2.35
C LEU A 179 21.89 -24.64 1.72
N VAL A 180 22.74 -25.48 1.15
CA VAL A 180 22.31 -26.78 0.58
C VAL A 180 22.55 -27.94 1.54
N ASN A 181 23.26 -27.70 2.64
CA ASN A 181 23.49 -28.70 3.66
C ASN A 181 22.25 -28.87 4.56
N MET A 182 21.61 -30.03 4.48
CA MET A 182 20.41 -30.37 5.25
C MET A 182 20.62 -30.26 6.77
N HIS A 183 21.83 -30.48 7.28
CA HIS A 183 22.12 -30.43 8.71
C HIS A 183 21.95 -29.01 9.31
N ASN A 184 22.02 -27.97 8.48
CA ASN A 184 21.84 -26.59 8.91
C ASN A 184 20.36 -26.19 9.07
N TYR A 185 19.43 -27.08 8.70
CA TYR A 185 17.99 -26.84 8.80
C TYR A 185 17.37 -27.65 9.92
N ASN A 186 16.36 -27.07 10.58
CA ASN A 186 15.59 -27.79 11.59
C ASN A 186 14.66 -28.80 10.91
N THR A 187 15.04 -30.07 10.86
CA THR A 187 14.27 -31.16 10.21
C THR A 187 13.45 -32.00 11.20
N SER A 188 13.35 -31.58 12.47
CA SER A 188 12.72 -32.35 13.57
C SER A 188 11.22 -32.68 13.37
N SER A 189 10.54 -32.09 12.38
CA SER A 189 9.14 -32.40 12.05
C SER A 189 8.95 -32.67 10.56
N ILE A 190 8.27 -33.78 10.23
CA ILE A 190 7.92 -34.17 8.84
C ILE A 190 7.02 -33.13 8.13
N LYS A 191 6.31 -32.28 8.89
CA LYS A 191 5.50 -31.17 8.35
C LYS A 191 6.27 -29.84 8.25
N ASN A 192 7.59 -29.85 8.40
CA ASN A 192 8.37 -28.62 8.45
C ASN A 192 8.55 -28.01 7.05
N LYS A 193 8.31 -26.70 6.96
CA LYS A 193 8.60 -25.85 5.79
C LYS A 193 10.10 -25.81 5.42
N ALA A 194 10.97 -26.40 6.25
CA ALA A 194 12.38 -26.62 5.96
C ALA A 194 12.60 -27.38 4.63
N PHE A 195 11.83 -28.44 4.35
CA PHE A 195 11.97 -29.18 3.08
C PHE A 195 11.56 -28.35 1.87
N ASP A 196 10.46 -27.59 1.98
CA ASP A 196 10.03 -26.66 0.92
C ASP A 196 11.09 -25.58 0.67
N THR A 197 11.74 -25.11 1.74
CA THR A 197 12.82 -24.14 1.67
C THR A 197 14.06 -24.73 0.99
N MET A 198 14.47 -25.94 1.35
CA MET A 198 15.59 -26.62 0.68
C MET A 198 15.28 -26.86 -0.80
N LYS A 199 14.07 -27.31 -1.15
CA LYS A 199 13.64 -27.46 -2.54
C LYS A 199 13.73 -26.15 -3.31
N LEU A 200 13.33 -25.04 -2.68
CA LEU A 200 13.45 -23.69 -3.26
C LEU A 200 14.91 -23.32 -3.48
N ILE A 201 15.77 -23.52 -2.47
CA ILE A 201 17.20 -23.23 -2.55
C ILE A 201 17.85 -24.04 -3.68
N ILE A 202 17.62 -25.35 -3.73
CA ILE A 202 18.13 -26.23 -4.80
C ILE A 202 17.63 -25.74 -6.17
N GLY A 203 16.35 -25.39 -6.30
CA GLY A 203 15.81 -24.82 -7.53
C GLY A 203 16.49 -23.51 -7.97
N LYS A 204 17.06 -22.73 -7.05
CA LYS A 204 17.86 -21.53 -7.38
C LYS A 204 19.22 -21.88 -7.96
N TYR A 205 19.86 -22.97 -7.52
CA TYR A 205 21.10 -23.45 -8.12
C TYR A 205 20.91 -23.79 -9.60
N ASP A 206 19.71 -24.20 -9.99
CA ASP A 206 19.39 -24.50 -11.38
C ASP A 206 18.99 -23.27 -12.23
N ASN A 207 19.05 -22.06 -11.67
CA ASN A 207 18.66 -20.86 -12.39
C ASN A 207 19.64 -20.52 -13.53
N THR A 208 19.25 -20.85 -14.76
CA THR A 208 20.03 -20.58 -15.98
C THR A 208 20.05 -19.10 -16.39
N LYS A 209 19.16 -18.27 -15.83
CA LYS A 209 19.09 -16.83 -16.13
C LYS A 209 20.07 -16.00 -15.28
N SER A 210 20.50 -16.51 -14.14
CA SER A 210 21.48 -15.84 -13.29
C SER A 210 22.89 -16.06 -13.84
N LYS A 211 23.50 -14.99 -14.38
CA LYS A 211 24.87 -15.00 -14.89
C LYS A 211 25.89 -15.57 -13.88
N PRO A 212 25.91 -15.16 -12.58
CA PRO A 212 26.87 -15.71 -11.63
C PRO A 212 26.67 -17.21 -11.37
N ILE A 213 25.42 -17.68 -11.26
CA ILE A 213 25.12 -19.11 -11.08
C ILE A 213 25.54 -19.91 -12.30
N LYS A 214 25.14 -19.47 -13.50
CA LYS A 214 25.50 -20.11 -14.77
C LYS A 214 27.02 -20.27 -14.89
N ARG A 215 27.79 -19.21 -14.63
CA ARG A 215 29.26 -19.25 -14.69
C ARG A 215 29.87 -20.26 -13.72
N LYS A 216 29.39 -20.30 -12.46
CA LYS A 216 29.89 -21.25 -11.45
C LYS A 216 29.59 -22.70 -11.83
N ARG A 217 28.41 -22.96 -12.41
CA ARG A 217 28.04 -24.29 -12.93
C ARG A 217 28.89 -24.71 -14.11
N GLU A 218 29.12 -23.84 -15.08
CA GLU A 218 29.99 -24.12 -16.23
C GLU A 218 31.44 -24.44 -15.79
N GLN A 219 31.87 -23.88 -14.67
CA GLN A 219 33.16 -24.16 -14.03
C GLN A 219 33.17 -25.42 -13.15
N ASN A 220 32.04 -26.14 -13.03
CA ASN A 220 31.87 -27.28 -12.12
C ASN A 220 32.24 -26.99 -10.66
N ILE A 221 31.98 -25.77 -10.18
CA ILE A 221 32.23 -25.37 -8.79
C ILE A 221 30.94 -25.03 -8.05
N THR A 222 30.95 -25.23 -6.73
CA THR A 222 29.85 -24.91 -5.84
C THR A 222 29.46 -23.43 -5.96
N VAL A 223 28.16 -23.17 -6.10
CA VAL A 223 27.63 -21.81 -5.99
C VAL A 223 27.60 -21.44 -4.51
N PRO A 224 28.35 -20.43 -4.06
CA PRO A 224 28.40 -20.09 -2.65
C PRO A 224 27.12 -19.42 -2.15
N TYR A 225 26.85 -19.52 -0.84
CA TYR A 225 25.64 -19.01 -0.20
C TYR A 225 25.36 -17.52 -0.49
N TRP A 226 26.37 -16.66 -0.57
CA TRP A 226 26.17 -15.23 -0.83
C TRP A 226 25.60 -14.94 -2.22
N ILE A 227 25.89 -15.78 -3.22
CA ILE A 227 25.25 -15.69 -4.55
C ILE A 227 23.80 -16.13 -4.45
N ILE A 228 23.54 -17.24 -3.75
CA ILE A 228 22.18 -17.79 -3.60
C ILE A 228 21.27 -16.84 -2.82
N ILE A 229 21.73 -16.28 -1.70
CA ILE A 229 20.97 -15.34 -0.87
C ILE A 229 20.55 -14.12 -1.70
N ASN A 230 21.42 -13.63 -2.58
CA ASN A 230 21.12 -12.50 -3.45
C ASN A 230 19.98 -12.80 -4.44
N GLU A 231 19.82 -14.05 -4.85
CA GLU A 231 18.75 -14.51 -5.76
C GLU A 231 17.40 -14.76 -5.07
N LEU A 232 17.36 -14.71 -3.74
CA LEU A 232 16.12 -14.89 -2.97
C LEU A 232 15.30 -13.60 -2.96
N ALA A 233 13.97 -13.70 -3.09
CA ALA A 233 13.10 -12.56 -2.74
C ALA A 233 12.96 -12.44 -1.21
N MET A 234 12.49 -11.31 -0.69
CA MET A 234 12.39 -11.07 0.76
C MET A 234 11.69 -12.20 1.53
N ASN A 235 10.55 -12.69 1.05
CA ASN A 235 9.85 -13.81 1.69
C ASN A 235 10.67 -15.11 1.66
N GLN A 236 11.42 -15.35 0.59
CA GLN A 236 12.29 -16.53 0.44
C GLN A 236 13.47 -16.44 1.40
N THR A 237 14.09 -15.26 1.53
CA THR A 237 15.16 -14.99 2.52
C THR A 237 14.64 -15.17 3.93
N TYR A 238 13.44 -14.66 4.25
CA TYR A 238 12.80 -14.87 5.55
C TYR A 238 12.63 -16.37 5.87
N TYR A 239 12.08 -17.16 4.93
CA TYR A 239 11.88 -18.60 5.14
C TYR A 239 13.19 -19.38 5.18
N ALA A 240 14.21 -18.95 4.42
CA ALA A 240 15.56 -19.50 4.51
C ALA A 240 16.09 -19.40 5.94
N ILE A 241 16.04 -18.20 6.54
CA ILE A 241 16.50 -17.94 7.91
C ILE A 241 15.59 -18.64 8.94
N ALA A 242 14.27 -18.56 8.78
CA ALA A 242 13.31 -19.07 9.75
C ALA A 242 13.33 -20.58 9.93
N ASN A 243 13.86 -21.32 8.95
CA ASN A 243 13.91 -22.78 8.95
C ASN A 243 15.31 -23.35 9.22
N LEU A 244 16.32 -22.49 9.48
CA LEU A 244 17.63 -22.92 9.97
C LEU A 244 17.51 -23.56 11.38
N GLN A 245 18.61 -24.11 11.87
CA GLN A 245 18.74 -24.47 13.28
C GLN A 245 18.38 -23.29 14.19
N GLU A 246 17.87 -23.60 15.38
CA GLU A 246 17.28 -22.60 16.29
C GLU A 246 18.25 -21.47 16.62
N ASP A 247 19.51 -21.80 16.91
CA ASP A 247 20.55 -20.82 17.26
C ASP A 247 20.84 -19.86 16.09
N ASP A 248 21.10 -20.38 14.89
CA ASP A 248 21.37 -19.56 13.70
C ASP A 248 20.17 -18.69 13.34
N SER A 249 18.97 -19.27 13.31
CA SER A 249 17.73 -18.55 13.04
C SER A 249 17.54 -17.38 14.02
N ARG A 250 17.69 -17.65 15.31
CA ARG A 250 17.57 -16.67 16.39
C ARG A 250 18.57 -15.55 16.24
N ASN A 251 19.84 -15.86 16.03
CA ASN A 251 20.92 -14.87 15.96
C ASN A 251 20.78 -13.95 14.75
N ILE A 252 20.39 -14.50 13.59
CA ILE A 252 20.15 -13.68 12.40
C ILE A 252 18.96 -12.74 12.62
N PHE A 253 17.85 -13.22 13.22
CA PHE A 253 16.71 -12.35 13.53
C PHE A 253 17.01 -11.32 14.62
N LEU A 254 17.86 -11.64 15.59
CA LEU A 254 18.39 -10.69 16.56
C LEU A 254 19.13 -9.56 15.83
N ASN A 255 20.06 -9.90 14.93
CA ASN A 255 20.81 -8.92 14.15
C ASN A 255 19.89 -8.06 13.28
N CYS A 256 18.88 -8.66 12.64
CA CYS A 256 17.85 -7.93 11.91
C CYS A 256 17.09 -6.95 12.80
N THR A 257 16.66 -7.40 13.99
CA THR A 257 15.92 -6.57 14.94
C THR A 257 16.77 -5.37 15.34
N ASN A 258 18.01 -5.59 15.79
CA ASN A 258 18.91 -4.50 16.18
C ASN A 258 19.18 -3.53 15.03
N PHE A 259 19.45 -4.03 13.82
CA PHE A 259 19.76 -3.19 12.67
C PHE A 259 18.60 -2.26 12.29
N PHE A 260 17.38 -2.81 12.20
CA PHE A 260 16.20 -2.06 11.73
C PHE A 260 15.53 -1.22 12.82
N THR A 261 15.74 -1.53 14.10
CA THR A 261 15.11 -0.81 15.23
C THR A 261 16.09 0.05 16.03
N LYS A 262 17.40 -0.11 15.81
CA LYS A 262 18.48 0.50 16.62
C LYS A 262 18.44 0.11 18.10
N LEU A 263 17.72 -0.96 18.44
CA LEU A 263 17.82 -1.58 19.76
C LEU A 263 19.17 -2.29 19.92
N ASN A 264 19.62 -2.43 21.16
CA ASN A 264 20.85 -3.14 21.54
C ASN A 264 20.50 -4.43 22.30
N LEU A 265 19.73 -5.30 21.67
CA LEU A 265 19.38 -6.60 22.24
C LEU A 265 20.60 -7.52 22.17
N THR A 266 20.80 -8.38 23.17
CA THR A 266 21.93 -9.32 23.21
C THR A 266 21.52 -10.70 23.72
N ASN A 267 22.22 -11.75 23.29
CA ASN A 267 22.01 -13.10 23.80
C ASN A 267 22.68 -13.37 25.16
N GLU A 268 23.41 -12.39 25.70
CA GLU A 268 24.13 -12.55 26.96
C GLU A 268 23.16 -12.75 28.12
N LYS A 269 23.38 -13.85 28.86
CA LYS A 269 22.57 -14.20 30.04
C LYS A 269 23.11 -13.54 31.31
N LYS A 270 24.38 -13.14 31.32
CA LYS A 270 25.08 -12.63 32.51
C LYS A 270 24.52 -11.26 32.89
N GLY A 271 24.06 -11.12 34.14
CA GLY A 271 23.56 -9.85 34.68
C GLY A 271 22.12 -9.48 34.26
N LYS A 272 21.43 -10.28 33.43
CA LYS A 272 20.03 -10.02 33.04
C LYS A 272 19.05 -10.85 33.87
N SER A 273 18.00 -10.20 34.38
CA SER A 273 16.89 -10.92 35.02
C SER A 273 16.11 -11.75 33.99
N GLU A 274 15.43 -12.80 34.46
CA GLU A 274 14.61 -13.67 33.61
C GLU A 274 13.48 -12.88 32.90
N ALA A 275 12.94 -11.85 33.55
CA ALA A 275 11.92 -10.99 32.95
C ALA A 275 12.45 -10.20 31.75
N ILE A 276 13.68 -9.67 31.83
CA ILE A 276 14.32 -8.96 30.72
C ILE A 276 14.57 -9.93 29.56
N ARG A 277 15.12 -11.11 29.85
CA ARG A 277 15.39 -12.14 28.82
C ARG A 277 14.12 -12.54 28.07
N LYS A 278 13.01 -12.75 28.78
CA LYS A 278 11.70 -13.03 28.15
C LYS A 278 11.17 -11.85 27.34
N LYS A 279 11.43 -10.61 27.75
CA LYS A 279 11.04 -9.41 27.00
C LYS A 279 11.81 -9.31 25.69
N GLU A 280 13.13 -9.43 25.71
CA GLU A 280 13.98 -9.39 24.52
C GLU A 280 13.61 -10.51 23.55
N GLU A 281 13.38 -11.72 24.06
CA GLU A 281 12.91 -12.85 23.26
C GLU A 281 11.57 -12.57 22.58
N ALA A 282 10.63 -12.00 23.34
CA ALA A 282 9.34 -11.61 22.81
C ALA A 282 9.47 -10.52 21.73
N GLN A 283 10.42 -9.60 21.88
CA GLN A 283 10.72 -8.54 20.91
C GLN A 283 11.30 -9.12 19.62
N ILE A 284 12.28 -10.03 19.69
CA ILE A 284 12.86 -10.67 18.50
C ILE A 284 11.78 -11.45 17.73
N ASN A 285 10.97 -12.26 18.43
CA ASN A 285 9.91 -13.06 17.79
C ASN A 285 8.80 -12.20 17.16
N THR A 286 8.48 -11.07 17.78
CA THR A 286 7.48 -10.15 17.23
C THR A 286 8.04 -9.43 16.00
N PHE A 287 9.31 -9.04 16.01
CA PHE A 287 9.94 -8.41 14.85
C PHE A 287 10.15 -9.41 13.70
N LYS A 288 10.50 -10.67 13.98
CA LYS A 288 10.45 -11.78 13.02
C LYS A 288 9.08 -11.87 12.34
N THR A 289 7.99 -11.73 13.10
CA THR A 289 6.62 -11.71 12.54
C THR A 289 6.40 -10.49 11.62
N ILE A 290 6.90 -9.31 11.99
CA ILE A 290 6.84 -8.10 11.15
C ILE A 290 7.58 -8.31 9.82
N LEU A 291 8.77 -8.91 9.84
CA LEU A 291 9.53 -9.23 8.63
C LEU A 291 8.79 -10.21 7.70
N CYS A 292 8.05 -11.17 8.27
CA CYS A 292 7.17 -12.06 7.49
C CYS A 292 6.08 -11.26 6.75
N TYR A 293 5.39 -10.36 7.45
CA TYR A 293 4.37 -9.49 6.85
C TYR A 293 4.93 -8.55 5.78
N LEU A 294 6.13 -8.01 5.99
CA LEU A 294 6.83 -7.21 4.97
C LEU A 294 7.17 -8.04 3.73
N GLY A 295 7.60 -9.30 3.91
CA GLY A 295 7.85 -10.22 2.80
C GLY A 295 6.57 -10.55 2.01
N GLU A 296 5.44 -10.79 2.69
CA GLU A 296 4.14 -11.00 2.06
C GLU A 296 3.66 -9.74 1.34
N PHE A 297 3.82 -8.57 1.95
CA PHE A 297 3.50 -7.28 1.35
C PHE A 297 4.32 -7.02 0.07
N ARG A 298 5.64 -7.25 0.13
CA ARG A 298 6.53 -7.15 -1.03
C ARG A 298 6.09 -8.05 -2.18
N ASN A 299 5.66 -9.28 -1.90
CA ASN A 299 5.13 -10.16 -2.94
C ASN A 299 3.84 -9.62 -3.55
N MET A 300 2.91 -9.12 -2.74
CA MET A 300 1.69 -8.47 -3.22
C MET A 300 2.01 -7.29 -4.16
N LEU A 301 3.02 -6.47 -3.81
CA LEU A 301 3.51 -5.38 -4.65
C LEU A 301 4.05 -5.88 -6.01
N ALA A 302 4.71 -7.04 -6.04
CA ALA A 302 5.26 -7.62 -7.28
C ALA A 302 4.19 -8.23 -8.20
N HIS A 303 3.05 -8.69 -7.67
CA HIS A 303 2.04 -9.46 -8.41
C HIS A 303 0.84 -8.65 -8.95
N ASN A 304 0.94 -7.31 -8.99
CA ASN A 304 -0.12 -6.45 -9.52
C ASN A 304 -1.48 -6.62 -8.84
N GLN A 305 -1.46 -7.00 -7.56
CA GLN A 305 -2.64 -7.10 -6.72
C GLN A 305 -3.03 -5.71 -6.19
N PRO A 306 -4.34 -5.45 -5.97
CA PRO A 306 -4.78 -4.20 -5.35
C PRO A 306 -4.24 -4.10 -3.93
N ILE A 307 -3.65 -2.97 -3.56
CA ILE A 307 -2.94 -2.85 -2.28
C ILE A 307 -3.79 -2.17 -1.20
N TYR A 308 -4.85 -1.45 -1.57
CA TYR A 308 -5.77 -0.85 -0.60
C TYR A 308 -6.42 -1.88 0.32
N CYS A 309 -6.58 -3.12 -0.14
CA CYS A 309 -7.14 -4.23 0.63
C CYS A 309 -6.06 -5.08 1.32
N TYR A 310 -4.87 -4.54 1.56
CA TYR A 310 -3.81 -5.27 2.26
C TYR A 310 -4.31 -5.87 3.57
N ASN A 311 -4.06 -7.16 3.75
CA ASN A 311 -4.39 -7.93 4.95
C ASN A 311 -5.90 -8.01 5.27
N ILE A 312 -6.77 -7.74 4.30
CA ILE A 312 -8.23 -7.92 4.41
C ILE A 312 -8.62 -9.26 3.79
N GLU A 313 -9.15 -10.15 4.61
CA GLU A 313 -9.61 -11.50 4.22
C GLU A 313 -10.98 -11.43 3.54
N SER A 314 -11.90 -10.63 4.07
CA SER A 314 -13.25 -10.50 3.51
C SER A 314 -13.84 -9.10 3.70
N PHE A 315 -14.78 -8.74 2.83
CA PHE A 315 -15.50 -7.47 2.86
C PHE A 315 -17.00 -7.71 2.62
N ASP A 316 -17.83 -7.20 3.54
CA ASP A 316 -19.28 -7.13 3.37
C ASP A 316 -19.80 -5.84 4.01
N ILE A 317 -20.26 -4.90 3.16
CA ILE A 317 -20.74 -3.59 3.60
C ILE A 317 -21.96 -3.65 4.51
N ASN A 318 -22.74 -4.73 4.47
CA ASN A 318 -23.97 -4.88 5.23
C ASN A 318 -23.74 -5.41 6.64
N LYS A 319 -22.53 -5.90 6.93
CA LYS A 319 -22.17 -6.33 8.29
C LYS A 319 -21.87 -5.13 9.17
N ARG A 320 -22.14 -5.27 10.48
CA ARG A 320 -21.77 -4.27 11.51
C ARG A 320 -20.28 -3.93 11.48
N TYR A 321 -19.43 -4.92 11.21
CA TYR A 321 -18.00 -4.76 11.00
C TYR A 321 -17.67 -5.19 9.57
N PRO A 322 -17.57 -4.25 8.61
CA PRO A 322 -17.52 -4.60 7.20
C PRO A 322 -16.24 -5.30 6.73
N LEU A 323 -15.15 -5.20 7.49
CA LEU A 323 -13.83 -5.72 7.12
C LEU A 323 -13.41 -6.82 8.09
N GLU A 324 -13.10 -7.98 7.54
CA GLU A 324 -12.45 -9.08 8.26
C GLU A 324 -10.98 -9.13 7.81
N TYR A 325 -10.05 -9.18 8.76
CA TYR A 325 -8.61 -9.11 8.48
C TYR A 325 -7.97 -10.48 8.59
N GLU A 326 -6.95 -10.73 7.78
CA GLU A 326 -6.08 -11.89 7.97
C GLU A 326 -5.30 -11.70 9.29
N LEU A 327 -5.69 -12.48 10.29
CA LEU A 327 -5.12 -12.41 11.64
C LEU A 327 -3.95 -13.41 11.79
N PRO A 328 -2.97 -13.12 12.69
CA PRO A 328 -1.80 -13.97 12.87
C PRO A 328 -2.13 -15.46 13.08
N LYS A 329 -1.27 -16.36 12.60
CA LYS A 329 -1.43 -17.80 12.86
C LYS A 329 -1.26 -18.08 14.35
N THR A 330 -2.11 -18.94 14.89
CA THR A 330 -2.12 -19.27 16.32
C THR A 330 -1.79 -20.72 16.57
N ASN A 331 -1.33 -21.01 17.79
CA ASN A 331 -1.10 -22.38 18.21
C ASN A 331 -2.42 -23.00 18.67
N LYS A 332 -2.93 -23.97 17.89
CA LYS A 332 -4.17 -24.70 18.19
C LYS A 332 -4.13 -25.42 19.55
N ASN A 333 -2.94 -25.73 20.06
CA ASN A 333 -2.73 -26.47 21.30
C ASN A 333 -2.45 -25.56 22.50
N LYS A 334 -2.50 -24.22 22.34
CA LYS A 334 -2.24 -23.30 23.44
C LYS A 334 -3.36 -23.37 24.47
N LYS A 335 -3.00 -23.58 25.73
CA LYS A 335 -3.92 -23.70 26.86
C LYS A 335 -3.75 -22.54 27.84
N TYR A 336 -4.82 -22.18 28.53
CA TYR A 336 -4.76 -21.36 29.74
C TYR A 336 -4.10 -22.14 30.89
N SER A 337 -3.82 -21.47 32.00
CA SER A 337 -3.27 -22.08 33.21
C SER A 337 -4.19 -23.13 33.84
N ASP A 338 -5.49 -23.08 33.54
CA ASP A 338 -6.49 -24.07 33.97
C ASP A 338 -6.56 -25.32 33.06
N GLY A 339 -5.72 -25.40 32.02
CA GLY A 339 -5.69 -26.52 31.07
C GLY A 339 -6.67 -26.42 29.89
N ASN A 340 -7.55 -25.41 29.85
CA ASN A 340 -8.50 -25.21 28.76
C ASN A 340 -7.83 -24.60 27.52
N PHE A 341 -8.27 -24.99 26.31
CA PHE A 341 -7.75 -24.41 25.08
C PHE A 341 -8.13 -22.93 24.94
N ILE A 342 -7.16 -22.10 24.52
CA ILE A 342 -7.42 -20.70 24.22
C ILE A 342 -8.06 -20.60 22.82
N PRO A 343 -9.27 -20.01 22.68
CA PRO A 343 -9.91 -19.85 21.37
C PRO A 343 -9.03 -19.10 20.36
N LYS A 344 -9.07 -19.52 19.09
CA LYS A 344 -8.28 -18.94 17.98
C LYS A 344 -8.37 -17.41 17.94
N TYR A 345 -9.59 -16.86 17.99
CA TYR A 345 -9.81 -15.41 17.91
C TYR A 345 -9.16 -14.64 19.08
N LYS A 346 -9.20 -15.16 20.31
CA LYS A 346 -8.55 -14.53 21.47
C LYS A 346 -7.04 -14.51 21.33
N GLN A 347 -6.46 -15.62 20.86
CA GLN A 347 -5.03 -15.69 20.57
C GLN A 347 -4.62 -14.68 19.49
N GLN A 348 -5.43 -14.56 18.43
CA GLN A 348 -5.19 -13.64 17.32
C GLN A 348 -5.23 -12.17 17.75
N ILE A 349 -6.25 -11.78 18.52
CA ILE A 349 -6.37 -10.42 19.08
C ILE A 349 -5.17 -10.10 19.98
N SER A 350 -4.77 -11.04 20.84
CA SER A 350 -3.62 -10.88 21.73
C SER A 350 -2.31 -10.71 20.96
N LEU A 351 -2.08 -11.51 19.91
CA LEU A 351 -0.89 -11.40 19.06
C LEU A 351 -0.86 -10.08 18.30
N ASN A 352 -1.99 -9.65 17.73
CA ASN A 352 -2.07 -8.38 17.02
C ASN A 352 -1.84 -7.19 17.96
N ALA A 353 -2.48 -7.18 19.14
CA ALA A 353 -2.26 -6.15 20.15
C ALA A 353 -0.80 -6.11 20.62
N LYS A 354 -0.15 -7.27 20.78
CA LYS A 354 1.28 -7.36 21.12
C LYS A 354 2.16 -6.80 20.01
N LEU A 355 1.88 -7.12 18.75
CA LEU A 355 2.62 -6.60 17.60
C LEU A 355 2.55 -5.07 17.58
N MET A 356 1.35 -4.52 17.74
CA MET A 356 1.15 -3.08 17.74
C MET A 356 1.80 -2.41 18.95
N ARG A 357 1.64 -2.97 20.16
CA ARG A 357 2.30 -2.43 21.36
C ARG A 357 3.82 -2.41 21.22
N ASN A 358 4.41 -3.43 20.61
CA ASN A 358 5.86 -3.47 20.43
C ASN A 358 6.38 -2.43 19.41
N LEU A 359 5.52 -1.82 18.58
CA LEU A 359 5.97 -0.75 17.68
C LEU A 359 6.56 0.45 18.44
N SER A 360 6.00 0.79 19.60
CA SER A 360 6.56 1.86 20.44
C SER A 360 7.90 1.45 21.06
N ASP A 361 8.05 0.18 21.41
CA ASP A 361 9.33 -0.37 21.89
C ASP A 361 10.41 -0.33 20.79
N TYR A 362 10.04 -0.52 19.52
CA TYR A 362 10.98 -0.53 18.39
C TYR A 362 11.34 0.84 17.85
N PHE A 363 10.38 1.77 17.81
CA PHE A 363 10.52 3.03 17.07
C PHE A 363 10.27 4.27 17.95
N GLY A 364 10.07 4.10 19.25
CA GLY A 364 9.65 5.16 20.16
C GLY A 364 8.14 5.40 20.13
N GLU A 365 7.59 6.07 21.14
CA GLU A 365 6.17 6.46 21.15
C GLU A 365 5.95 7.69 20.27
N ASP A 366 4.99 7.61 19.36
CA ASP A 366 4.56 8.73 18.53
C ASP A 366 3.03 8.80 18.39
N SER A 367 2.56 9.87 17.74
CA SER A 367 1.13 10.10 17.56
C SER A 367 0.41 8.99 16.76
N PHE A 368 1.13 8.18 15.99
CA PHE A 368 0.57 7.10 15.20
C PHE A 368 0.49 5.77 15.97
N ASN A 369 1.44 5.52 16.88
CA ASN A 369 1.54 4.27 17.64
C ASN A 369 1.03 4.35 19.09
N LYS A 370 0.65 5.54 19.58
CA LYS A 370 0.11 5.74 20.93
C LYS A 370 -1.20 4.98 21.25
N ASN A 371 -2.06 4.73 20.26
CA ASN A 371 -3.38 4.08 20.43
C ASN A 371 -3.48 2.79 19.60
N ASN A 372 -2.81 1.73 20.04
CA ASN A 372 -2.43 0.60 19.17
C ASN A 372 -3.32 -0.66 19.28
N TYR A 373 -4.65 -0.50 19.38
CA TYR A 373 -5.62 -1.61 19.29
C TYR A 373 -6.23 -1.75 17.89
N THR A 374 -5.39 -1.77 16.84
CA THR A 374 -5.85 -1.79 15.45
C THR A 374 -5.28 -2.96 14.66
N ASN A 375 -5.99 -3.43 13.64
CA ASN A 375 -5.48 -4.46 12.74
C ASN A 375 -4.31 -3.94 11.90
N LEU A 376 -3.42 -4.84 11.48
CA LEU A 376 -2.35 -4.54 10.53
C LEU A 376 -3.00 -4.27 9.16
N ASN A 377 -3.17 -3.00 8.80
CA ASN A 377 -3.70 -2.56 7.51
C ASN A 377 -2.61 -1.83 6.71
N LEU A 378 -2.95 -1.27 5.54
CA LEU A 378 -1.99 -0.59 4.66
C LEU A 378 -1.26 0.57 5.37
N SER A 379 -1.96 1.38 6.17
CA SER A 379 -1.34 2.48 6.91
C SER A 379 -0.25 1.99 7.88
N LYS A 380 -0.51 0.88 8.58
CA LYS A 380 0.41 0.32 9.58
C LYS A 380 1.65 -0.29 8.92
N ILE A 381 1.50 -1.01 7.80
CA ILE A 381 2.67 -1.56 7.10
C ILE A 381 3.52 -0.45 6.45
N ILE A 382 2.89 0.60 5.91
CA ILE A 382 3.60 1.78 5.38
C ILE A 382 4.36 2.51 6.50
N TYR A 383 3.75 2.67 7.67
CA TYR A 383 4.43 3.23 8.85
C TYR A 383 5.65 2.41 9.26
N ILE A 384 5.54 1.08 9.33
CA ILE A 384 6.66 0.19 9.66
C ILE A 384 7.79 0.35 8.63
N ILE A 385 7.46 0.37 7.34
CA ILE A 385 8.43 0.60 6.26
C ILE A 385 9.13 1.95 6.48
N TYR A 386 8.38 3.02 6.72
CA TYR A 386 8.95 4.36 6.92
C TYR A 386 9.92 4.42 8.11
N LYS A 387 9.53 3.89 9.28
CA LYS A 387 10.40 3.91 10.47
C LYS A 387 11.65 3.05 10.30
N ILE A 388 11.54 1.89 9.63
CA ILE A 388 12.70 1.09 9.25
C ILE A 388 13.63 1.89 8.33
N LEU A 389 13.10 2.57 7.32
CA LEU A 389 13.90 3.33 6.37
C LEU A 389 14.62 4.50 7.04
N ILE A 390 13.98 5.26 7.93
CA ILE A 390 14.66 6.34 8.68
C ILE A 390 15.85 5.80 9.47
N ASN A 391 15.71 4.60 10.04
CA ASN A 391 16.80 3.95 10.78
C ASN A 391 17.92 3.44 9.86
N ILE A 392 17.63 3.11 8.61
CA ILE A 392 18.64 2.74 7.60
C ILE A 392 19.34 4.00 7.07
N ASP A 393 18.55 4.98 6.62
CA ASP A 393 19.00 6.25 6.06
C ASP A 393 18.05 7.39 6.49
N LYS A 394 18.59 8.32 7.29
CA LYS A 394 17.84 9.49 7.80
C LYS A 394 17.40 10.44 6.68
N ASN A 395 18.03 10.40 5.51
CA ASN A 395 17.74 11.29 4.38
C ASN A 395 16.76 10.67 3.36
N THR A 396 16.05 9.59 3.73
CA THR A 396 15.09 8.93 2.85
C THR A 396 13.99 9.87 2.34
N ASP A 397 13.70 9.85 1.04
CA ASP A 397 12.64 10.67 0.41
C ASP A 397 11.24 10.00 0.48
N PHE A 398 11.12 8.89 1.22
CA PHE A 398 9.92 8.06 1.28
C PHE A 398 8.65 8.87 1.56
N TYR A 399 8.68 9.74 2.57
CA TYR A 399 7.52 10.52 2.97
C TYR A 399 7.08 11.50 1.88
N ASN A 400 8.02 12.20 1.26
CA ASN A 400 7.72 13.19 0.23
C ASN A 400 7.19 12.51 -1.03
N GLU A 401 7.78 11.39 -1.46
CA GLU A 401 7.27 10.59 -2.57
C GLU A 401 5.84 10.10 -2.29
N LEU A 402 5.59 9.57 -1.08
CA LEU A 402 4.27 9.10 -0.66
C LEU A 402 3.25 10.24 -0.75
N LYS A 403 3.56 11.36 -0.11
CA LYS A 403 2.70 12.55 -0.09
C LYS A 403 2.42 13.06 -1.50
N ASN A 404 3.44 13.16 -2.34
CA ASN A 404 3.33 13.64 -3.72
C ASN A 404 2.39 12.77 -4.56
N ILE A 405 2.42 11.43 -4.39
CA ILE A 405 1.50 10.53 -5.10
C ILE A 405 0.05 10.80 -4.68
N PHE A 406 -0.23 10.94 -3.38
CA PHE A 406 -1.59 11.20 -2.90
C PHE A 406 -2.13 12.56 -3.35
N VAL A 407 -1.28 13.60 -3.35
CA VAL A 407 -1.61 14.94 -3.88
C VAL A 407 -1.85 14.90 -5.38
N LYS A 408 -0.95 14.26 -6.14
CA LYS A 408 -1.03 14.14 -7.61
C LYS A 408 -2.36 13.55 -8.05
N TYR A 409 -2.84 12.52 -7.35
CA TYR A 409 -4.10 11.86 -7.66
C TYR A 409 -5.29 12.37 -6.86
N ASN A 410 -5.14 13.36 -5.96
CA ASN A 410 -6.20 13.97 -5.15
C ASN A 410 -7.10 12.96 -4.39
N ILE A 411 -6.49 11.88 -3.87
CA ILE A 411 -7.24 10.76 -3.23
C ILE A 411 -7.69 11.15 -1.82
N ILE A 412 -6.77 11.71 -1.03
CA ILE A 412 -7.02 12.19 0.34
C ILE A 412 -6.50 13.62 0.47
N LEU A 413 -5.27 13.87 0.01
CA LEU A 413 -4.63 15.18 0.12
C LEU A 413 -5.00 16.06 -1.07
N ASN A 414 -5.63 17.19 -0.79
CA ASN A 414 -5.93 18.22 -1.76
C ASN A 414 -5.05 19.46 -1.48
N GLU A 415 -3.82 19.43 -1.98
CA GLU A 415 -2.87 20.53 -1.80
C GLU A 415 -2.75 21.35 -3.09
N LYS A 416 -2.74 22.68 -2.93
CA LYS A 416 -2.45 23.63 -4.00
C LYS A 416 -1.00 24.08 -3.85
N LYS A 417 -0.19 23.88 -4.89
CA LYS A 417 1.19 24.39 -4.92
C LYS A 417 1.20 25.70 -5.68
N PHE A 418 1.82 26.73 -5.12
CA PHE A 418 2.06 27.99 -5.81
C PHE A 418 3.48 27.94 -6.39
N GLU A 419 3.59 27.98 -7.71
CA GLU A 419 4.87 28.00 -8.44
C GLU A 419 5.03 29.37 -9.10
N ILE A 420 6.24 29.93 -9.05
CA ILE A 420 6.56 31.16 -9.78
C ILE A 420 6.88 30.76 -11.23
N GLU A 421 6.09 31.26 -12.18
CA GLU A 421 6.23 30.90 -13.60
C GLU A 421 7.49 31.54 -14.21
N ASN A 422 7.85 32.74 -13.76
CA ASN A 422 9.04 33.45 -14.20
C ASN A 422 9.99 33.70 -13.00
N VAL A 423 10.85 32.72 -12.74
CA VAL A 423 11.86 32.79 -11.66
C VAL A 423 12.82 33.96 -11.87
N GLU A 424 13.15 34.28 -13.12
CA GLU A 424 14.09 35.35 -13.47
C GLU A 424 13.57 36.74 -13.07
N GLU A 425 12.28 37.03 -13.27
CA GLU A 425 11.67 38.28 -12.78
C GLU A 425 11.64 38.36 -11.25
N CYS A 426 11.57 37.21 -10.56
CA CYS A 426 11.65 37.17 -9.11
C CYS A 426 13.08 37.45 -8.61
N ILE A 427 14.10 36.91 -9.30
CA ILE A 427 15.52 37.22 -9.02
C ILE A 427 15.78 38.71 -9.27
N ASN A 428 15.35 39.24 -10.41
CA ASN A 428 15.49 40.66 -10.74
C ASN A 428 14.78 41.57 -9.71
N LEU A 429 13.62 41.16 -9.20
CA LEU A 429 12.93 41.89 -8.14
C LEU A 429 13.75 41.91 -6.84
N LEU A 430 14.35 40.77 -6.46
CA LEU A 430 15.22 40.69 -5.28
C LEU A 430 16.46 41.59 -5.42
N GLU A 431 17.05 41.68 -6.61
CA GLU A 431 18.16 42.59 -6.90
C GLU A 431 17.76 44.07 -6.77
N GLU A 432 16.59 44.46 -7.28
CA GLU A 432 16.10 45.83 -7.11
C GLU A 432 15.77 46.16 -5.64
N ILE A 433 15.29 45.18 -4.86
CA ILE A 433 15.06 45.35 -3.41
C ILE A 433 16.39 45.58 -2.68
N LYS A 434 17.46 44.87 -3.03
CA LYS A 434 18.80 45.09 -2.44
C LYS A 434 19.31 46.51 -2.63
N LYS A 435 18.97 47.18 -3.74
CA LYS A 435 19.33 48.61 -3.94
C LYS A 435 18.71 49.55 -2.89
N ILE A 436 17.61 49.16 -2.23
CA ILE A 436 17.08 49.91 -1.08
C ILE A 436 17.96 49.69 0.15
N GLU A 437 18.42 48.47 0.40
CA GLU A 437 19.29 48.15 1.54
C GLU A 437 20.64 48.88 1.42
N GLU A 438 21.12 49.06 0.19
CA GLU A 438 22.37 49.76 -0.14
C GLU A 438 22.20 51.28 -0.30
N PHE A 439 20.98 51.81 -0.23
CA PHE A 439 20.74 53.24 -0.44
C PHE A 439 21.28 54.06 0.73
N ASP A 440 22.34 54.83 0.48
CA ASP A 440 22.86 55.82 1.42
C ASP A 440 22.36 57.23 1.07
N LEU A 441 21.71 57.85 2.06
CA LEU A 441 21.28 59.25 2.01
C LEU A 441 22.48 60.22 2.03
N GLU A 442 23.67 59.73 2.39
CA GLU A 442 24.90 60.52 2.55
C GLU A 442 24.67 61.69 3.52
N TYR A 443 24.01 61.40 4.64
CA TYR A 443 23.55 62.40 5.61
C TYR A 443 24.70 63.28 6.13
N LYS A 444 25.93 62.75 6.21
CA LYS A 444 27.14 63.50 6.61
C LYS A 444 27.48 64.62 5.63
N ASP A 445 27.33 64.38 4.33
CA ASP A 445 27.59 65.39 3.30
C ASP A 445 26.50 66.46 3.26
N ILE A 446 25.26 66.05 3.55
CA ILE A 446 24.12 66.98 3.70
C ILE A 446 24.36 67.91 4.90
N ILE A 447 24.71 67.35 6.06
CA ILE A 447 25.04 68.12 7.27
C ILE A 447 26.19 69.08 6.99
N SER A 448 27.27 68.60 6.37
CA SER A 448 28.44 69.42 6.02
C SER A 448 28.09 70.59 5.09
N LYS A 449 27.16 70.40 4.13
CA LYS A 449 26.68 71.48 3.26
C LYS A 449 25.81 72.50 4.02
N ILE A 450 24.99 72.05 4.96
CA ILE A 450 24.16 72.91 5.81
C ILE A 450 25.06 73.78 6.69
N GLU A 451 26.03 73.17 7.37
CA GLU A 451 26.99 73.86 8.24
C GLU A 451 27.83 74.88 7.46
N ALA A 452 28.24 74.53 6.24
CA ALA A 452 28.98 75.42 5.34
C ALA A 452 28.11 76.48 4.63
N LYS A 453 26.81 76.60 4.95
CA LYS A 453 25.83 77.50 4.28
C LYS A 453 25.78 77.35 2.75
N LYS A 454 26.07 76.14 2.25
CA LYS A 454 26.02 75.81 0.81
C LYS A 454 24.63 75.30 0.42
N ALA A 455 24.29 75.40 -0.87
CA ALA A 455 23.03 74.85 -1.38
C ALA A 455 22.98 73.32 -1.22
N TYR A 456 22.00 72.82 -0.44
CA TYR A 456 21.82 71.40 -0.14
C TYR A 456 20.47 70.83 -0.62
N LYS A 457 19.45 71.68 -0.82
CA LYS A 457 18.09 71.26 -1.20
C LYS A 457 18.06 70.46 -2.50
N ASN A 458 18.80 70.89 -3.52
CA ASN A 458 18.87 70.19 -4.81
C ASN A 458 19.53 68.81 -4.69
N PHE A 459 20.50 68.67 -3.78
CA PHE A 459 21.17 67.40 -3.51
C PHE A 459 20.23 66.42 -2.80
N LEU A 460 19.53 66.90 -1.75
CA LEU A 460 18.51 66.11 -1.06
C LEU A 460 17.36 65.70 -2.00
N HIS A 461 16.89 66.61 -2.87
CA HIS A 461 15.90 66.28 -3.90
C HIS A 461 16.40 65.23 -4.89
N GLY A 462 17.69 65.27 -5.25
CA GLY A 462 18.31 64.23 -6.09
C GLY A 462 18.24 62.84 -5.44
N LYS A 463 18.60 62.75 -4.15
CA LYS A 463 18.52 61.49 -3.38
C LYS A 463 17.08 61.01 -3.20
N ASP A 464 16.13 61.91 -2.93
CA ASP A 464 14.70 61.57 -2.84
C ASP A 464 14.15 61.04 -4.18
N ASN A 465 14.57 61.62 -5.31
CA ASN A 465 14.19 61.15 -6.64
C ASN A 465 14.77 59.76 -6.94
N GLN A 466 16.04 59.50 -6.59
CA GLN A 466 16.65 58.18 -6.73
C GLN A 466 15.87 57.11 -5.94
N LEU A 467 15.49 57.42 -4.70
CA LEU A 467 14.70 56.49 -3.87
C LEU A 467 13.30 56.25 -4.47
N LYS A 468 12.66 57.28 -5.03
CA LYS A 468 11.37 57.14 -5.74
C LYS A 468 11.49 56.26 -6.98
N ASP A 469 12.58 56.38 -7.74
CA ASP A 469 12.82 55.57 -8.93
C ASP A 469 13.06 54.10 -8.59
N ILE A 470 13.82 53.82 -7.53
CA ILE A 470 14.01 52.45 -7.01
C ILE A 470 12.65 51.86 -6.60
N LYS A 471 11.86 52.59 -5.80
CA LYS A 471 10.51 52.15 -5.37
C LYS A 471 9.59 51.90 -6.56
N LYS A 472 9.60 52.79 -7.56
CA LYS A 472 8.79 52.64 -8.77
C LYS A 472 9.17 51.40 -9.56
N THR A 473 10.48 51.12 -9.69
CA THR A 473 11.01 49.95 -10.40
C THR A 473 10.62 48.65 -9.69
N ILE A 474 10.74 48.60 -8.36
CA ILE A 474 10.28 47.46 -7.55
C ILE A 474 8.78 47.23 -7.76
N LEU A 475 7.96 48.28 -7.73
CA LEU A 475 6.52 48.17 -7.93
C LEU A 475 6.14 47.71 -9.35
N GLN A 476 6.93 48.07 -10.36
CA GLN A 476 6.73 47.62 -11.73
C GLN A 476 7.13 46.16 -11.89
N ARG A 477 8.26 45.73 -11.32
CA ARG A 477 8.74 44.34 -11.39
C ARG A 477 7.88 43.38 -10.58
N SER A 478 7.40 43.78 -9.40
CA SER A 478 6.52 42.94 -8.58
C SER A 478 5.23 42.54 -9.31
N LYS A 479 4.68 43.45 -10.12
CA LYS A 479 3.51 43.17 -10.97
C LYS A 479 3.79 42.18 -12.11
N LYS A 480 5.06 41.97 -12.48
CA LYS A 480 5.46 41.02 -13.53
C LYS A 480 5.69 39.61 -12.99
N VAL A 481 5.83 39.44 -11.67
CA VAL A 481 5.99 38.12 -11.04
C VAL A 481 4.66 37.37 -11.15
N LYS A 482 4.62 36.38 -12.05
CA LYS A 482 3.46 35.52 -12.25
C LYS A 482 3.55 34.31 -11.33
N ILE A 483 2.52 34.14 -10.51
CA ILE A 483 2.35 32.97 -9.64
C ILE A 483 1.26 32.10 -10.24
N VAL A 484 1.58 30.84 -10.51
CA VAL A 484 0.64 29.84 -11.02
C VAL A 484 0.29 28.88 -9.89
N THR A 485 -1.00 28.64 -9.72
CA THR A 485 -1.50 27.60 -8.82
C THR A 485 -1.52 26.27 -9.57
N LYS A 486 -0.67 25.34 -9.14
CA LYS A 486 -0.63 23.97 -9.63
C LYS A 486 -1.46 23.09 -8.72
N GLU A 487 -2.53 22.54 -9.29
CA GLU A 487 -3.45 21.63 -8.61
C GLU A 487 -3.43 20.27 -9.30
N SER A 488 -3.97 19.26 -8.62
CA SER A 488 -4.22 17.99 -9.27
C SER A 488 -5.20 18.18 -10.43
N LYS A 489 -4.90 17.55 -11.57
CA LYS A 489 -5.86 17.43 -12.68
C LYS A 489 -7.12 16.62 -12.32
N TYR A 490 -7.07 15.89 -11.21
CA TYR A 490 -8.20 15.10 -10.73
C TYR A 490 -9.01 15.91 -9.72
N LYS A 491 -10.34 15.86 -9.85
CA LYS A 491 -11.26 16.37 -8.83
C LYS A 491 -11.11 15.57 -7.52
N PRO A 492 -11.51 16.12 -6.36
CA PRO A 492 -11.48 15.39 -5.10
C PRO A 492 -12.11 14.00 -5.22
N PHE A 493 -11.44 12.98 -4.69
CA PHE A 493 -11.94 11.60 -4.76
C PHE A 493 -13.13 11.42 -3.83
N LEU A 494 -14.30 11.13 -4.40
CA LEU A 494 -15.55 11.04 -3.65
C LEU A 494 -15.56 9.88 -2.64
N GLU A 495 -14.87 8.78 -2.97
CA GLU A 495 -14.79 7.59 -2.12
C GLU A 495 -13.57 7.60 -1.18
N SER A 496 -13.03 8.79 -0.87
CA SER A 496 -11.90 8.96 0.07
C SER A 496 -12.17 8.33 1.43
N LYS A 497 -13.37 8.49 2.00
CA LYS A 497 -13.78 7.84 3.26
C LYS A 497 -13.75 6.31 3.15
N ARG A 498 -14.18 5.75 2.03
CA ARG A 498 -14.11 4.30 1.79
C ARG A 498 -12.67 3.83 1.72
N TYR A 499 -11.83 4.57 0.99
CA TYR A 499 -10.40 4.29 0.91
C TYR A 499 -9.74 4.31 2.30
N THR A 500 -10.04 5.30 3.14
CA THR A 500 -9.61 5.37 4.54
C THR A 500 -10.09 4.16 5.35
N MET A 501 -11.34 3.72 5.17
CA MET A 501 -11.88 2.54 5.86
C MET A 501 -11.05 1.28 5.57
N PHE A 502 -10.68 1.05 4.30
CA PHE A 502 -9.86 -0.10 3.90
C PHE A 502 -8.40 0.03 4.36
N THR A 503 -7.82 1.23 4.25
CA THR A 503 -6.37 1.40 4.38
C THR A 503 -5.92 1.91 5.75
N GLY A 504 -6.78 2.59 6.48
CA GLY A 504 -6.43 3.40 7.65
C GLY A 504 -5.71 4.71 7.31
N ILE A 505 -5.60 5.08 6.03
CA ILE A 505 -4.92 6.30 5.60
C ILE A 505 -5.95 7.42 5.49
N ASP A 506 -5.75 8.49 6.24
CA ASP A 506 -6.52 9.75 6.18
C ASP A 506 -5.56 10.95 6.15
N GLU A 507 -6.07 12.18 6.25
CA GLU A 507 -5.20 13.36 6.33
C GLU A 507 -4.33 13.38 7.59
N LYS A 508 -4.81 12.81 8.71
CA LYS A 508 -4.08 12.76 9.97
C LYS A 508 -2.90 11.79 9.89
N PHE A 509 -3.02 10.70 9.13
CA PHE A 509 -1.94 9.77 8.86
C PHE A 509 -0.67 10.50 8.40
N PHE A 510 -0.79 11.44 7.45
CA PHE A 510 0.35 12.19 6.92
C PHE A 510 0.96 13.17 7.92
N LYS A 511 0.20 13.61 8.93
CA LYS A 511 0.70 14.43 10.03
C LYS A 511 1.38 13.57 11.10
N ASN A 512 0.86 12.37 11.30
CA ASN A 512 1.23 11.50 12.42
C ASN A 512 2.39 10.53 12.11
N ILE A 513 2.64 10.23 10.84
CA ILE A 513 3.69 9.28 10.43
C ILE A 513 5.11 9.83 10.64
N LEU A 514 5.28 11.16 10.63
CA LEU A 514 6.57 11.84 10.77
C LEU A 514 7.24 11.50 12.10
#